data_AF-A0A356TCT5-F1
#
_entry.id   AF-A0A356TCT5-F1
#
_cell.length_a   1.000
_cell.length_b   1.000
_cell.length_c   1.000
_cell.angle_alpha   90.00
_cell.angle_beta   90.00
_cell.angle_gamma   90.00
#
_symmetry.space_group_name_H-M   'P 1'
#
loop_
_entity.id
_entity.type
_entity.pdbx_description
1 polymer ?
#
loop_
_entity_poly.entity_id
_entity_poly.type
_entity_poly.pdbx_seq_one_letter_code
_entity_poly.pdbx_strand_id
1 'polypeptide(L)'
;MRRASFLLAFSALITTACDGEPVIPPLPDRGPMTLDAGVDAGPPEPVCDDGVRAGDETGIDCGGSCPACEPGNPCREAQDCSSGVCERSFCLVASCTDGVRNGSETGTDCG
;
A
#
# COMPACT_ATOMS: atom_id res chain seq x y z
N MET A 1 -26.51 -43.01 -33.04
CA MET A 1 -25.53 -43.95 -33.61
C MET A 1 -24.31 -43.17 -34.04
N ARG A 2 -23.12 -43.56 -33.52
CA ARG A 2 -21.77 -43.29 -34.06
C ARG A 2 -21.32 -41.83 -34.03
N ARG A 3 -20.16 -41.43 -33.51
CA ARG A 3 -18.99 -42.10 -32.92
C ARG A 3 -18.19 -41.02 -32.18
N ALA A 4 -17.51 -41.44 -31.12
CA ALA A 4 -16.51 -40.66 -30.40
C ALA A 4 -15.34 -40.23 -31.32
N SER A 5 -14.80 -39.04 -31.05
CA SER A 5 -13.39 -38.69 -31.28
C SER A 5 -12.99 -37.60 -30.28
N PHE A 6 -12.66 -38.04 -29.07
CA PHE A 6 -11.74 -37.37 -28.16
C PHE A 6 -10.36 -37.35 -28.85
N LEU A 7 -9.71 -36.19 -28.96
CA LEU A 7 -8.33 -35.86 -29.39
C LEU A 7 -8.46 -34.46 -30.03
N LEU A 8 -8.09 -33.34 -29.42
CA LEU A 8 -6.78 -32.99 -28.89
C LEU A 8 -6.94 -31.96 -27.77
N ALA A 9 -6.36 -32.26 -26.61
CA ALA A 9 -6.10 -31.30 -25.56
C ALA A 9 -4.96 -30.37 -26.01
N PHE A 10 -5.27 -29.17 -26.50
CA PHE A 10 -4.34 -28.04 -26.62
C PHE A 10 -5.10 -26.73 -26.61
N SER A 11 -5.77 -26.47 -25.49
CA SER A 11 -6.11 -25.11 -25.11
C SER A 11 -5.91 -25.07 -23.62
N ALA A 12 -4.63 -24.95 -23.25
CA ALA A 12 -4.27 -24.51 -21.92
C ALA A 12 -5.01 -23.20 -21.68
N LEU A 13 -6.17 -23.32 -21.02
CA LEU A 13 -6.82 -22.24 -20.33
C LEU A 13 -5.71 -21.52 -19.59
N ILE A 14 -5.64 -20.21 -19.83
CA ILE A 14 -4.81 -19.27 -19.08
C ILE A 14 -5.35 -19.33 -17.65
N THR A 15 -4.91 -20.33 -16.88
CA THR A 15 -4.91 -20.27 -15.44
C THR A 15 -3.84 -19.25 -15.14
N THR A 16 -4.23 -17.99 -14.99
CA THR A 16 -3.46 -17.04 -14.20
C THR A 16 -3.43 -17.64 -12.79
N ALA A 17 -2.52 -18.58 -12.58
CA ALA A 17 -2.03 -18.85 -11.27
C ALA A 17 -1.38 -17.54 -10.85
N CYS A 18 -1.87 -16.98 -9.75
CA CYS A 18 -1.05 -16.18 -8.87
C CYS A 18 0.09 -17.10 -8.39
N ASP A 19 1.06 -17.38 -9.27
CA ASP A 19 2.26 -18.11 -8.90
C ASP A 19 3.11 -17.17 -8.07
N GLY A 20 2.84 -17.19 -6.76
CA GLY A 20 3.77 -16.70 -5.78
C GLY A 20 5.06 -17.48 -5.88
N GLU A 21 6.11 -16.82 -6.37
CA GLU A 21 7.46 -17.21 -5.98
C GLU A 21 7.64 -16.83 -4.50
N PRO A 22 8.09 -17.74 -3.62
CA PRO A 22 8.64 -17.34 -2.35
C PRO A 22 9.97 -16.63 -2.64
N VAL A 23 9.93 -15.31 -2.79
CA VAL A 23 11.13 -14.49 -2.75
C VAL A 23 11.73 -14.60 -1.35
N ILE A 24 12.71 -15.48 -1.20
CA ILE A 24 13.59 -15.53 -0.02
C ILE A 24 14.42 -14.24 -0.07
N PRO A 25 14.27 -13.30 0.88
CA PRO A 25 15.19 -12.17 0.93
C PRO A 25 16.59 -12.70 1.25
N PRO A 26 17.67 -12.18 0.62
CA PRO A 26 19.00 -12.46 1.10
C PRO A 26 19.09 -11.97 2.56
N LEU A 27 19.35 -12.89 3.50
CA LEU A 27 19.78 -12.49 4.83
C LEU A 27 21.07 -11.69 4.65
N PRO A 28 21.17 -10.45 5.16
CA PRO A 28 22.49 -9.84 5.26
C PRO A 28 23.29 -10.69 6.24
N ASP A 29 24.43 -11.20 5.76
CA ASP A 29 25.41 -11.89 6.60
C ASP A 29 25.68 -11.03 7.83
N ARG A 30 25.30 -11.56 8.99
CA ARG A 30 25.61 -10.96 10.29
C ARG A 30 27.11 -11.06 10.49
N GLY A 31 27.81 -10.06 9.97
CA GLY A 31 29.18 -9.76 10.35
C GLY A 31 29.27 -9.64 11.88
N PRO A 32 30.45 -9.90 12.46
CA PRO A 32 30.64 -9.80 13.90
C PRO A 32 30.34 -8.37 14.35
N MET A 33 29.30 -8.20 15.18
CA MET A 33 29.01 -6.93 15.85
C MET A 33 30.16 -6.61 16.81
N THR A 34 31.17 -5.90 16.32
CA THR A 34 32.12 -5.19 17.16
C THR A 34 31.41 -3.96 17.70
N LEU A 35 31.34 -3.91 19.03
CA LEU A 35 30.52 -3.03 19.83
C LEU A 35 31.21 -1.66 19.96
N ASP A 36 31.10 -0.81 18.95
CA ASP A 36 31.55 0.59 19.02
C ASP A 36 30.34 1.53 18.83
N ALA A 37 29.94 2.22 19.90
CA ALA A 37 28.90 3.27 19.89
C ALA A 37 29.38 4.49 19.05
N GLY A 38 28.60 5.23 18.26
CA GLY A 38 27.16 5.44 18.01
C GLY A 38 27.10 6.81 17.28
N VAL A 39 26.45 7.00 16.13
CA VAL A 39 25.00 7.19 15.94
C VAL A 39 24.67 7.01 14.44
N ASP A 40 24.77 5.79 13.91
CA ASP A 40 24.01 5.49 12.69
C ASP A 40 22.55 5.28 13.10
N ALA A 41 21.89 6.40 13.44
CA ALA A 41 20.45 6.45 13.40
C ALA A 41 20.10 6.16 11.94
N GLY A 42 19.70 4.91 11.66
CA GLY A 42 18.93 4.62 10.48
C GLY A 42 17.80 5.65 10.35
N PRO A 43 17.22 5.83 9.15
CA PRO A 43 16.10 6.74 8.99
C PRO A 43 15.10 6.48 10.13
N PRO A 44 14.68 7.54 10.86
CA PRO A 44 13.92 7.37 12.08
C PRO A 44 12.71 6.49 11.79
N GLU A 45 12.51 5.44 12.59
CA GLU A 45 11.31 4.60 12.48
C GLU A 45 10.07 5.50 12.64
N PRO A 46 8.98 5.25 11.90
CA PRO A 46 7.77 6.07 12.02
C PRO A 46 7.14 5.87 13.40
N VAL A 47 6.83 6.97 14.09
CA VAL A 47 6.13 6.96 15.38
C VAL A 47 4.89 7.85 15.24
N CYS A 48 3.74 7.21 15.12
CA CYS A 48 2.50 7.85 14.67
C CYS A 48 1.79 8.74 15.71
N ASP A 49 2.50 9.26 16.71
CA ASP A 49 1.97 10.09 17.79
C ASP A 49 3.04 10.93 18.52
N ASP A 50 4.21 11.14 17.89
CA ASP A 50 5.32 11.89 18.48
C ASP A 50 5.41 13.36 18.02
N GLY A 51 4.54 13.77 17.09
CA GLY A 51 4.48 15.12 16.56
C GLY A 51 5.57 15.42 15.54
N VAL A 52 6.28 14.40 15.05
CA VAL A 52 7.35 14.51 14.07
C VAL A 52 6.96 13.72 12.83
N ARG A 53 7.27 14.27 11.65
CA ARG A 53 7.18 13.51 10.40
C ARG A 53 8.47 12.73 10.19
N ALA A 54 8.43 11.41 10.35
CA ALA A 54 9.55 10.50 10.27
C ALA A 54 9.24 9.25 9.43
N GLY A 55 10.27 8.44 9.14
CA GLY A 55 10.12 7.20 8.37
C GLY A 55 9.42 7.39 7.03
N ASP A 56 8.36 6.62 6.83
CA ASP A 56 7.49 6.64 5.65
C ASP A 56 6.19 7.46 5.83
N GLU A 57 6.08 8.23 6.91
CA GLU A 57 4.94 9.13 7.13
C GLU A 57 4.84 10.23 6.05
N THR A 58 3.62 10.47 5.59
CA THR A 58 3.35 11.50 4.58
C THR A 58 2.89 12.81 5.20
N GLY A 59 2.18 12.75 6.33
CA GLY A 59 1.93 13.86 7.24
C GLY A 59 2.72 13.74 8.55
N ILE A 60 2.46 14.64 9.51
CA ILE A 60 2.95 14.46 10.89
C ILE A 60 2.05 13.41 11.53
N ASP A 61 2.61 12.33 12.07
CA ASP A 61 1.88 11.27 12.76
C ASP A 61 0.85 10.52 11.87
N CYS A 62 0.97 10.56 10.54
CA CYS A 62 0.00 9.95 9.63
C CYS A 62 0.55 9.59 8.24
N GLY A 63 -0.10 8.63 7.59
CA GLY A 63 0.23 8.11 6.26
C GLY A 63 1.35 7.06 6.26
N GLY A 64 1.52 6.35 5.14
CA GLY A 64 2.44 5.22 5.06
C GLY A 64 2.04 4.08 6.01
N SER A 65 2.92 3.78 6.96
CA SER A 65 2.73 2.77 8.02
C SER A 65 1.87 3.28 9.18
N CYS A 66 1.59 4.57 9.22
CA CYS A 66 0.74 5.21 10.21
C CYS A 66 -0.73 5.30 9.77
N PRO A 67 -1.67 5.64 10.67
CA PRO A 67 -3.07 5.84 10.31
C PRO A 67 -3.22 6.83 9.16
N ALA A 68 -4.27 6.66 8.35
CA ALA A 68 -4.53 7.55 7.23
C ALA A 68 -4.75 8.99 7.70
N CYS A 69 -4.15 9.93 6.99
CA CYS A 69 -4.21 11.35 7.24
C CYS A 69 -5.59 11.94 6.96
N GLU A 70 -5.98 12.91 7.78
CA GLU A 70 -7.20 13.70 7.58
C GLU A 70 -7.07 14.65 6.36
N PRO A 71 -8.19 15.10 5.78
CA PRO A 71 -8.18 16.07 4.68
C PRO A 71 -7.34 17.33 5.01
N GLY A 72 -6.55 17.77 4.04
CA GLY A 72 -5.62 18.90 4.15
C GLY A 72 -4.19 18.53 4.56
N ASN A 73 -3.96 17.30 5.01
CA ASN A 73 -2.61 16.81 5.29
C ASN A 73 -1.88 16.35 4.02
N PRO A 74 -0.55 16.32 4.03
CA PRO A 74 0.21 15.83 2.89
C PRO A 74 0.04 14.33 2.70
N CYS A 75 0.08 13.89 1.45
CA CYS A 75 -0.03 12.48 1.06
C CYS A 75 0.85 12.20 -0.16
N ARG A 76 1.16 10.93 -0.41
CA ARG A 76 1.77 10.45 -1.66
C ARG A 76 0.82 9.57 -2.45
N GLU A 77 -0.01 8.80 -1.76
CA GLU A 77 -0.90 7.81 -2.33
C GLU A 77 -2.31 7.95 -1.75
N ALA A 78 -3.31 7.46 -2.48
CA ALA A 78 -4.71 7.46 -2.04
C ALA A 78 -4.89 6.85 -0.65
N GLN A 79 -4.17 5.75 -0.37
CA GLN A 79 -4.21 5.04 0.92
C GLN A 79 -3.67 5.84 2.10
N ASP A 80 -2.90 6.89 1.86
CA ASP A 80 -2.44 7.80 2.92
C ASP A 80 -3.58 8.67 3.46
N CYS A 81 -4.72 8.76 2.77
CA CYS A 81 -5.81 9.66 3.12
C CYS A 81 -7.01 8.89 3.65
N SER A 82 -7.64 9.38 4.72
CA SER A 82 -8.87 8.79 5.26
C SER A 82 -10.03 8.85 4.25
N SER A 83 -9.98 9.80 3.32
CA SER A 83 -10.88 9.90 2.17
C SER A 83 -10.53 8.94 1.02
N GLY A 84 -9.33 8.37 0.98
CA GLY A 84 -8.86 7.64 -0.21
C GLY A 84 -8.52 8.56 -1.39
N VAL A 85 -8.50 9.89 -1.21
CA VAL A 85 -8.24 10.86 -2.28
C VAL A 85 -7.01 11.68 -1.96
N CYS A 86 -5.90 11.31 -2.59
CA CYS A 86 -4.66 12.09 -2.58
C CYS A 86 -4.53 12.84 -3.90
N GLU A 87 -4.76 14.16 -3.87
CA GLU A 87 -4.62 15.00 -5.06
C GLU A 87 -3.67 16.16 -4.79
N ARG A 88 -2.77 16.44 -5.74
CA ARG A 88 -1.77 17.52 -5.62
C ARG A 88 -0.91 17.41 -4.35
N SER A 89 -0.64 16.18 -3.90
CA SER A 89 0.10 15.86 -2.66
C SER A 89 -0.62 16.23 -1.35
N PHE A 90 -1.93 16.44 -1.39
CA PHE A 90 -2.74 16.68 -0.20
C PHE A 90 -4.00 15.80 -0.19
N CYS A 91 -4.40 15.36 1.00
CA CYS A 91 -5.65 14.65 1.19
C CYS A 91 -6.82 15.59 0.93
N LEU A 92 -7.71 15.24 0.01
CA LEU A 92 -8.94 15.99 -0.20
C LEU A 92 -10.06 15.44 0.66
N VAL A 93 -11.08 16.26 0.88
CA VAL A 93 -12.32 15.82 1.50
C VAL A 93 -13.05 14.89 0.52
N ALA A 94 -13.63 13.82 1.05
CA ALA A 94 -14.57 12.95 0.34
C ALA A 94 -15.63 13.79 -0.40
N SER A 95 -15.79 13.58 -1.70
CA SER A 95 -16.71 14.31 -2.55
C SER A 95 -17.54 13.34 -3.37
N CYS A 96 -18.83 13.65 -3.56
CA CYS A 96 -19.77 12.81 -4.32
C CYS A 96 -19.47 12.66 -5.83
N THR A 97 -18.30 13.11 -6.28
CA THR A 97 -17.88 13.15 -7.69
C THR A 97 -16.36 12.92 -7.83
N ASP A 98 -15.69 12.42 -6.78
CA ASP A 98 -14.24 12.19 -6.79
C ASP A 98 -13.86 10.82 -7.37
N GLY A 99 -14.82 9.98 -7.75
CA GLY A 99 -14.60 8.67 -8.35
C GLY A 99 -14.15 7.61 -7.35
N VAL A 100 -14.17 7.90 -6.05
CA VAL A 100 -13.79 7.00 -4.96
C VAL A 100 -14.97 6.84 -4.02
N ARG A 101 -15.43 5.60 -3.79
CA ARG A 101 -16.51 5.35 -2.81
C ARG A 101 -16.01 5.59 -1.38
N ASN A 102 -16.28 6.75 -0.80
CA ASN A 102 -15.78 7.17 0.51
C ASN A 102 -16.84 7.98 1.31
N GLY A 103 -16.49 8.38 2.54
CA GLY A 103 -17.35 9.23 3.38
C GLY A 103 -18.76 8.65 3.62
N SER A 104 -19.78 9.44 3.27
CA SER A 104 -21.20 9.07 3.44
C SER A 104 -21.83 8.45 2.18
N GLU A 105 -21.04 8.08 1.19
CA GLU A 105 -21.55 7.60 -0.09
C GLU A 105 -22.07 6.16 -0.04
N THR A 106 -23.22 5.92 -0.67
CA THR A 106 -23.83 4.57 -0.77
C THR A 106 -23.23 3.73 -1.90
N GLY A 107 -22.60 4.38 -2.88
CA GLY A 107 -21.85 3.82 -4.02
C GLY A 107 -20.83 4.86 -4.50
N THR A 108 -19.92 4.49 -5.41
CA THR A 108 -18.97 5.47 -6.00
C THR A 108 -19.76 6.62 -6.61
N ASP A 109 -19.59 7.85 -6.09
CA ASP A 109 -20.30 9.06 -6.52
C ASP A 109 -21.83 9.03 -6.30
N CYS A 110 -22.32 8.29 -5.29
CA CYS A 110 -23.76 8.14 -5.00
C CYS A 110 -24.11 8.53 -3.55
N GLY A 111 -25.05 9.47 -3.40
CA GLY A 111 -25.58 9.96 -2.10
C GLY A 111 -26.93 9.36 -1.69
#